data_AF-A0A925TKL6-F1
#
_entry.id   AF-A0A925TKL6-F1
#
_cell.length_a   1.000
_cell.length_b   1.000
_cell.length_c   1.000
_cell.angle_alpha   90.00
_cell.angle_beta   90.00
_cell.angle_gamma   90.00
#
_symmetry.space_group_name_H-M   'P 1'
#
loop_
_entity.id
_entity.type
_entity.pdbx_description
1 polymer ?
#
loop_
_entity_poly.entity_id
_entity_poly.type
_entity_poly.pdbx_seq_one_letter_code
_entity_poly.pdbx_strand_id
1 'polypeptide(L)'
;MLLNSWPVRALITRAARSYGFLDPIGLLARMRGFAQPSEVAEPVELLRAGMLFHARGLINTKAIQNNLDWVWPYWVERQFNPADASFIPRAFSFSHINLTHRNWTAVGLPDVAFYPIVDPRGLVTPLYDGWSLDFWFVPTDPAAEPLFPSRLEDADFRQTLRLDDNNLHVHSTATRSGAIIESEVTLVYEHGELFCRINLHTTGPAGGSLAVALRPYNPEGVSFIDKVSISSDRPGWLVNGRNPVIFNREPSRQLLSVYKDGDVSHRLREAGETGPVEVACPVSMATAVALFPLAGLRNGLLELSIPIYDELDPKKRPAAAAPPAWDVALAPLARLAVSEKRIQSLYDLAVANLVLHTPGDAYPGPYTYKRFWFRDAAFMLNALVTLGDVERTRRALGAFAGRQRRDGYFLSQEGEWDSNGEALWIYHRFGALTGETLPESWLDAVAKGARWIGKKRLPRDSGQPEAGLLPAGFSAEHLGPNDFYYWDDFWAVAGLRCAAVLLRSRESEFAAACSREADEFLSTIEHSFPSGSQRRFPG
;
A
#
# COMPACT_ATOMS: atom_id res chain seq x y z
N MET A 1 8.93 -3.31 30.93
CA MET A 1 8.46 -3.42 32.33
C MET A 1 9.07 -2.41 33.32
N LEU A 2 10.21 -1.75 33.04
CA LEU A 2 10.81 -0.74 33.95
C LEU A 2 10.10 0.63 33.98
N LEU A 3 9.37 1.01 32.93
CA LEU A 3 8.65 2.29 32.81
C LEU A 3 7.33 2.38 33.61
N ASN A 4 6.89 1.27 34.24
CA ASN A 4 5.57 1.20 34.90
C ASN A 4 5.62 1.27 36.43
N SER A 5 6.80 1.44 37.03
CA SER A 5 6.89 1.59 38.49
C SER A 5 6.38 2.97 38.94
N TRP A 6 5.70 3.02 40.08
CA TRP A 6 5.22 4.26 40.70
C TRP A 6 6.28 5.38 40.80
N PRO A 7 7.54 5.10 41.22
CA PRO A 7 8.57 6.16 41.29
C PRO A 7 8.97 6.70 39.91
N VAL A 8 9.03 5.86 38.86
CA VAL A 8 9.35 6.31 37.50
C VAL A 8 8.21 7.15 36.93
N ARG A 9 6.96 6.75 37.16
CA ARG A 9 5.78 7.51 36.75
C ARG A 9 5.73 8.89 37.40
N ALA A 10 5.96 8.96 38.71
CA ALA A 10 6.01 10.22 39.45
C ALA A 10 7.14 11.15 38.94
N LEU A 11 8.30 10.59 38.59
CA LEU A 11 9.42 11.33 38.02
C LEU A 11 9.08 11.92 36.64
N ILE A 12 8.47 11.12 35.75
CA ILE A 12 8.05 11.56 34.41
C ILE A 12 6.99 12.67 34.52
N THR A 13 5.97 12.49 35.35
CA THR A 13 4.93 13.49 35.59
C THR A 13 5.52 14.78 36.15
N ARG A 14 6.43 14.69 37.13
CA ARG A 14 7.08 15.86 37.73
C ARG A 14 7.98 16.59 36.74
N ALA A 15 8.74 15.86 35.94
CA ALA A 15 9.57 16.42 34.89
C ALA A 15 8.71 17.14 33.82
N ALA A 16 7.68 16.48 33.28
CA ALA A 16 6.80 17.08 32.28
C ALA A 16 6.14 18.38 32.78
N ARG A 17 5.58 18.36 33.99
CA ARG A 17 4.98 19.55 34.61
C ARG A 17 6.00 20.67 34.86
N SER A 18 7.24 20.34 35.20
CA SER A 18 8.30 21.34 35.42
C SER A 18 8.70 22.08 34.15
N TYR A 19 8.48 21.49 32.97
CA TYR A 19 8.69 22.11 31.66
C TYR A 19 7.38 22.67 31.05
N GLY A 20 6.30 22.78 31.84
CA GLY A 20 5.03 23.35 31.40
C GLY A 20 4.14 22.41 30.57
N PHE A 21 4.50 21.12 30.47
CA PHE A 21 3.67 20.12 29.78
C PHE A 21 2.60 19.52 30.71
N LEU A 22 1.49 19.08 30.13
CA LEU A 22 0.49 18.27 30.82
C LEU A 22 1.12 16.96 31.32
N ASP A 23 0.56 16.40 32.38
CA ASP A 23 0.94 15.09 32.90
C ASP A 23 0.71 14.00 31.84
N PRO A 24 1.76 13.49 31.18
CA PRO A 24 1.60 12.63 30.01
C PRO A 24 0.98 11.28 30.39
N ILE A 25 1.23 10.80 31.61
CA ILE A 25 0.69 9.53 32.11
C ILE A 25 -0.78 9.70 32.48
N GLY A 26 -1.12 10.77 33.18
CA GLY A 26 -2.51 11.12 33.49
C GLY A 26 -3.32 11.41 32.23
N LEU A 27 -2.72 12.05 31.22
CA LEU A 27 -3.32 12.33 29.92
C LEU A 27 -3.56 11.04 29.14
N LEU A 28 -2.56 10.17 29.00
CA LEU A 28 -2.72 8.86 28.34
C LEU A 28 -3.78 7.99 29.01
N ALA A 29 -3.84 7.98 30.35
CA ALA A 29 -4.87 7.24 31.08
C ALA A 29 -6.28 7.80 30.80
N ARG A 30 -6.44 9.12 30.74
CA ARG A 30 -7.71 9.76 30.36
C ARG A 30 -8.04 9.55 28.88
N MET A 31 -7.05 9.58 27.99
CA MET A 31 -7.23 9.34 26.57
C MET A 31 -7.77 7.94 26.29
N ARG A 32 -7.24 6.93 27.00
CA ARG A 32 -7.77 5.56 26.94
C ARG A 32 -9.22 5.44 27.42
N GLY A 33 -9.69 6.36 28.26
CA GLY A 33 -11.06 6.40 28.73
C GLY A 33 -12.07 6.93 27.69
N PHE A 34 -11.63 7.41 26.52
CA PHE A 34 -12.53 7.80 25.42
C PHE A 34 -12.97 6.61 24.55
N ALA A 35 -12.27 5.48 24.63
CA ALA A 35 -12.64 4.24 23.94
C ALA A 35 -13.23 3.23 24.94
N GLN A 36 -13.94 2.21 24.44
CA GLN A 36 -14.37 1.12 25.30
C GLN A 36 -13.15 0.38 25.87
N PRO A 37 -13.20 -0.07 27.14
CA PRO A 37 -12.15 -0.89 27.71
C PRO A 37 -11.98 -2.17 26.86
N SER A 38 -10.78 -2.35 26.31
CA SER A 38 -10.41 -3.54 25.56
C SER A 38 -9.14 -4.16 26.14
N GLU A 39 -8.99 -5.47 25.96
CA GLU A 39 -7.73 -6.17 26.23
C GLU A 39 -6.57 -5.61 25.40
N VAL A 40 -6.87 -5.05 24.22
CA VAL A 40 -5.90 -4.49 23.30
C VAL A 40 -6.26 -3.02 23.08
N ALA A 41 -5.43 -2.10 23.56
CA ALA A 41 -5.73 -0.67 23.46
C ALA A 41 -5.65 -0.18 22.00
N GLU A 42 -4.54 -0.47 21.33
CA GLU A 42 -4.32 -0.18 19.90
C GLU A 42 -3.42 -1.30 19.35
N PRO A 43 -3.66 -1.79 18.12
CA PRO A 43 -2.82 -2.83 17.53
C PRO A 43 -1.37 -2.35 17.42
N VAL A 44 -0.41 -3.14 17.89
CA VAL A 44 1.02 -2.75 17.88
C VAL A 44 1.52 -2.54 16.45
N GLU A 45 0.97 -3.28 15.49
CA GLU A 45 1.23 -3.15 14.06
C GLU A 45 0.85 -1.76 13.52
N LEU A 46 -0.30 -1.24 13.97
CA LEU A 46 -0.78 0.09 13.58
C LEU A 46 -0.03 1.19 14.30
N LEU A 47 0.29 1.02 15.59
CA LEU A 47 1.15 1.95 16.33
C LEU A 47 2.51 2.12 15.66
N ARG A 48 3.17 1.02 15.30
CA ARG A 48 4.46 1.06 14.57
C ARG A 48 4.33 1.77 13.23
N ALA A 49 3.26 1.46 12.49
CA ALA A 49 2.99 2.13 11.23
C ALA A 49 2.75 3.62 11.40
N GLY A 50 1.88 4.02 12.34
CA GLY A 50 1.56 5.41 12.66
C GLY A 50 2.79 6.19 13.10
N MET A 51 3.68 5.60 13.90
CA MET A 51 4.96 6.21 14.27
C MET A 51 5.85 6.48 13.04
N LEU A 52 5.98 5.51 12.13
CA LEU A 52 6.73 5.70 10.88
C LEU A 52 6.10 6.79 10.00
N PHE A 53 4.77 6.79 9.86
CA PHE A 53 4.03 7.81 9.12
C PHE A 53 4.26 9.21 9.70
N HIS A 54 4.16 9.40 11.02
CA HIS A 54 4.38 10.70 11.64
C HIS A 54 5.85 11.12 11.65
N ALA A 55 6.80 10.19 11.76
CA ALA A 55 8.22 10.46 11.61
C ALA A 55 8.52 10.99 10.19
N ARG A 56 7.97 10.34 9.15
CA ARG A 56 8.00 10.88 7.78
C ARG A 56 7.31 12.22 7.69
N GLY A 57 6.16 12.39 8.34
CA GLY A 57 5.42 13.65 8.36
C GLY A 57 6.23 14.82 8.94
N LEU A 58 7.10 14.56 9.93
CA LEU A 58 8.02 15.56 10.46
C LEU A 58 9.11 15.95 9.45
N ILE A 59 9.65 14.97 8.73
CA ILE A 59 10.62 15.20 7.64
C ILE A 59 9.95 16.01 6.53
N ASN A 60 8.76 15.61 6.09
CA ASN A 60 7.95 16.32 5.10
C ASN A 60 7.72 17.78 5.50
N THR A 61 7.40 18.05 6.77
CA THR A 61 7.25 19.42 7.28
C THR A 61 8.49 20.27 7.06
N LYS A 62 9.68 19.72 7.30
CA LYS A 62 10.94 20.45 7.13
C LYS A 62 11.37 20.56 5.67
N ALA A 63 11.20 19.49 4.90
CA ALA A 63 11.63 19.46 3.51
C ALA A 63 10.71 20.31 2.61
N ILE A 64 9.39 20.12 2.69
CA ILE A 64 8.45 20.76 1.74
C ILE A 64 8.34 22.26 2.01
N GLN A 65 8.14 22.66 3.27
CA GLN A 65 7.86 24.06 3.59
C GLN A 65 9.02 25.01 3.29
N ASN A 66 10.26 24.52 3.38
CA ASN A 66 11.45 25.33 3.14
C ASN A 66 11.86 25.38 1.66
N ASN A 67 11.18 24.61 0.79
CA ASN A 67 11.60 24.36 -0.58
C ASN A 67 10.39 24.36 -1.52
N LEU A 68 9.52 25.37 -1.41
CA LEU A 68 8.28 25.48 -2.19
C LEU A 68 8.52 25.69 -3.70
N ASP A 69 9.75 26.06 -4.06
CA ASP A 69 10.24 26.27 -5.42
C ASP A 69 10.75 24.98 -6.10
N TRP A 70 10.78 23.85 -5.38
CA TRP A 70 11.11 22.54 -5.94
C TRP A 70 9.92 21.95 -6.72
N VAL A 71 10.20 21.05 -7.66
CA VAL A 71 9.15 20.22 -8.29
C VAL A 71 8.74 19.13 -7.30
N TRP A 72 7.49 19.13 -6.85
CA TRP A 72 7.02 18.18 -5.85
C TRP A 72 6.07 17.12 -6.46
N PRO A 73 5.85 15.96 -5.79
CA PRO A 73 4.89 14.98 -6.27
C PRO A 73 3.47 15.56 -6.23
N TYR A 74 2.55 14.98 -7.00
CA TYR A 74 1.23 15.56 -7.23
C TYR A 74 0.48 15.91 -5.94
N TRP A 75 0.49 15.01 -4.95
CA TRP A 75 -0.22 15.24 -3.70
C TRP A 75 0.27 16.49 -2.95
N VAL A 76 1.56 16.84 -3.03
CA VAL A 76 2.10 18.05 -2.39
C VAL A 76 1.65 19.30 -3.14
N GLU A 77 1.74 19.29 -4.48
CA GLU A 77 1.31 20.40 -5.34
C GLU A 77 -0.18 20.73 -5.14
N ARG A 78 -1.00 19.74 -4.77
CA ARG A 78 -2.43 19.92 -4.45
C ARG A 78 -2.67 20.24 -2.97
N GLN A 79 -2.20 19.40 -2.04
CA GLN A 79 -2.49 19.51 -0.60
C GLN A 79 -1.98 20.82 0.03
N PHE A 80 -0.94 21.42 -0.54
CA PHE A 80 -0.34 22.66 -0.04
C PHE A 80 -0.77 23.91 -0.81
N ASN A 81 -1.59 23.80 -1.86
CA ASN A 81 -2.09 24.92 -2.64
C ASN A 81 -3.45 25.41 -2.09
N PRO A 82 -3.56 26.62 -1.50
CA PRO A 82 -4.82 27.13 -0.93
C PRO A 82 -5.97 27.29 -1.93
N ALA A 83 -5.69 27.31 -3.24
CA ALA A 83 -6.70 27.38 -4.27
C ALA A 83 -7.25 25.99 -4.67
N ASP A 84 -6.63 24.91 -4.20
CA ASP A 84 -7.04 23.55 -4.55
C ASP A 84 -8.10 22.99 -3.59
N ALA A 85 -9.02 22.18 -4.12
CA ALA A 85 -10.04 21.51 -3.31
C ALA A 85 -9.45 20.50 -2.30
N SER A 86 -8.22 20.03 -2.54
CA SER A 86 -7.49 19.09 -1.68
C SER A 86 -6.62 19.81 -0.65
N PHE A 87 -6.68 21.14 -0.54
CA PHE A 87 -5.89 21.92 0.39
C PHE A 87 -6.15 21.50 1.85
N ILE A 88 -5.06 21.26 2.59
CA ILE A 88 -5.14 21.00 4.03
C ILE A 88 -4.41 22.11 4.79
N PRO A 89 -5.13 22.87 5.65
CA PRO A 89 -4.51 23.93 6.45
C PRO A 89 -3.35 23.43 7.33
N ARG A 90 -2.26 24.20 7.33
CA ARG A 90 -1.00 23.83 7.99
C ARG A 90 -0.87 24.35 9.41
N ALA A 91 -1.66 25.37 9.76
CA ALA A 91 -1.53 26.05 11.04
C ALA A 91 -1.76 25.05 12.19
N PHE A 92 -0.80 24.96 13.11
CA PHE A 92 -0.80 24.08 14.28
C PHE A 92 -0.67 22.57 14.00
N SER A 93 -0.44 22.14 12.77
CA SER A 93 -0.11 20.73 12.49
C SER A 93 1.36 20.43 12.84
N PHE A 94 1.58 19.41 13.67
CA PHE A 94 2.91 18.97 14.07
C PHE A 94 3.64 18.20 12.95
N SER A 95 2.91 17.50 12.09
CA SER A 95 3.46 16.64 11.03
C SER A 95 2.62 16.71 9.75
N HIS A 96 3.26 16.79 8.58
CA HIS A 96 2.58 16.76 7.28
C HIS A 96 2.67 15.40 6.61
N ILE A 97 1.61 14.61 6.74
CA ILE A 97 1.45 13.35 6.02
C ILE A 97 0.62 13.56 4.76
N ASN A 98 0.77 12.67 3.79
CA ASN A 98 -0.10 12.66 2.63
C ASN A 98 -1.50 12.18 3.06
N LEU A 99 -2.52 13.02 2.85
CA LEU A 99 -3.92 12.72 3.12
C LEU A 99 -4.79 12.80 1.86
N THR A 100 -4.20 13.16 0.72
CA THR A 100 -4.91 13.40 -0.53
C THR A 100 -4.26 12.65 -1.68
N HIS A 101 -5.01 12.36 -2.75
CA HIS A 101 -4.47 11.70 -3.95
C HIS A 101 -3.65 10.43 -3.67
N ARG A 102 -4.01 9.66 -2.63
CA ARG A 102 -3.35 8.39 -2.25
C ARG A 102 -3.77 7.23 -3.16
N ASN A 103 -3.71 7.49 -4.47
CA ASN A 103 -4.17 6.61 -5.54
C ASN A 103 -3.00 6.29 -6.47
N TRP A 104 -2.12 5.38 -6.04
CA TRP A 104 -1.03 4.88 -6.89
C TRP A 104 -1.38 3.51 -7.46
N THR A 105 -0.96 3.28 -8.70
CA THR A 105 -1.21 2.03 -9.42
C THR A 105 0.05 1.19 -9.43
N ALA A 106 -0.06 -0.09 -9.04
CA ALA A 106 1.04 -1.04 -9.16
C ALA A 106 1.08 -1.68 -10.55
N VAL A 107 2.30 -1.98 -11.00
CA VAL A 107 2.54 -2.93 -12.09
C VAL A 107 3.30 -4.12 -11.55
N GLY A 108 3.16 -5.26 -12.21
CA GLY A 108 3.78 -6.48 -11.73
C GLY A 108 3.58 -7.68 -12.64
N LEU A 109 4.11 -8.80 -12.18
CA LEU A 109 4.00 -10.11 -12.80
C LEU A 109 3.21 -11.03 -11.86
N PRO A 110 2.44 -11.99 -12.39
CA PRO A 110 1.77 -12.98 -11.56
C PRO A 110 2.77 -13.73 -10.67
N ASP A 111 2.37 -14.05 -9.44
CA ASP A 111 3.21 -14.78 -8.46
C ASP A 111 4.51 -14.06 -8.07
N VAL A 112 4.63 -12.75 -8.35
CA VAL A 112 5.76 -11.90 -7.93
C VAL A 112 5.29 -10.82 -6.95
N ALA A 113 5.81 -10.86 -5.72
CA ALA A 113 5.45 -9.94 -4.66
C ALA A 113 6.30 -8.65 -4.66
N PHE A 114 6.62 -8.07 -5.81
CA PHE A 114 7.36 -6.80 -5.91
C PHE A 114 6.64 -5.87 -6.86
N TYR A 115 6.33 -4.65 -6.40
CA TYR A 115 5.41 -3.75 -7.09
C TYR A 115 6.04 -2.37 -7.28
N PRO A 116 6.64 -2.08 -8.44
CA PRO A 116 6.80 -0.70 -8.89
C PRO A 116 5.43 -0.02 -8.90
N ILE A 117 5.37 1.22 -8.41
CA ILE A 117 4.13 1.99 -8.36
C ILE A 117 4.26 3.27 -9.18
N VAL A 118 3.13 3.72 -9.72
CA VAL A 118 2.99 4.97 -10.47
C VAL A 118 1.92 5.82 -9.80
N ASP A 119 2.27 7.05 -9.43
CA ASP A 119 1.33 8.01 -8.84
C ASP A 119 0.30 8.53 -9.88
N PRO A 120 -0.71 9.33 -9.47
CA PRO A 120 -1.72 9.86 -10.40
C PRO A 120 -1.20 10.73 -11.54
N ARG A 121 0.06 11.17 -11.49
CA ARG A 121 0.71 12.05 -12.48
C ARG A 121 1.96 11.42 -13.10
N GLY A 122 2.08 10.10 -13.03
CA GLY A 122 3.14 9.37 -13.72
C GLY A 122 4.48 9.33 -12.99
N LEU A 123 4.57 9.79 -11.73
CA LEU A 123 5.77 9.64 -10.91
C LEU A 123 5.98 8.15 -10.61
N VAL A 124 7.14 7.61 -10.98
CA VAL A 124 7.43 6.18 -10.85
C VAL A 124 8.32 5.92 -9.64
N THR A 125 7.82 5.13 -8.68
CA THR A 125 8.62 4.63 -7.55
C THR A 125 8.95 3.15 -7.80
N PRO A 126 10.16 2.83 -8.29
CA PRO A 126 10.51 1.47 -8.70
C PRO A 126 10.76 0.51 -7.53
N LEU A 127 11.19 1.03 -6.38
CA LEU A 127 11.59 0.24 -5.21
C LEU A 127 10.65 0.52 -4.03
N TYR A 128 10.36 -0.49 -3.22
CA TYR A 128 9.54 -0.33 -2.03
C TYR A 128 10.09 0.76 -1.10
N ASP A 129 9.23 1.73 -0.76
CA ASP A 129 9.57 2.90 0.06
C ASP A 129 10.76 3.74 -0.45
N GLY A 130 11.10 3.60 -1.74
CA GLY A 130 12.25 4.21 -2.37
C GLY A 130 12.01 5.63 -2.88
N TRP A 131 13.04 6.16 -3.54
CA TRP A 131 12.99 7.37 -4.35
C TRP A 131 12.21 7.13 -5.65
N SER A 132 11.92 8.21 -6.38
CA SER A 132 11.12 8.14 -7.61
C SER A 132 11.82 8.76 -8.82
N LEU A 133 11.31 8.43 -10.01
CA LEU A 133 11.63 9.06 -11.29
C LEU A 133 10.44 9.86 -11.78
N ASP A 134 10.72 11.05 -12.31
CA ASP A 134 9.75 11.94 -12.95
C ASP A 134 10.22 12.28 -14.36
N PHE A 135 9.28 12.60 -15.25
CA PHE A 135 9.55 12.78 -16.68
C PHE A 135 9.04 14.13 -17.18
N TRP A 136 9.97 14.97 -17.62
CA TRP A 136 9.67 16.36 -17.97
C TRP A 136 9.96 16.64 -19.44
N PHE A 137 9.30 17.65 -19.98
CA PHE A 137 9.70 18.25 -21.26
C PHE A 137 10.34 19.61 -20.97
N VAL A 138 11.55 19.79 -21.46
CA VAL A 138 12.35 21.01 -21.29
C VAL A 138 12.48 21.70 -22.65
N PRO A 139 11.76 22.81 -22.90
CA PRO A 139 11.86 23.56 -24.14
C PRO A 139 13.27 24.12 -24.38
N THR A 140 13.64 24.29 -25.65
CA THR A 140 14.86 25.05 -26.01
C THR A 140 14.70 26.54 -25.74
N ASP A 141 13.49 27.07 -25.88
CA ASP A 141 13.20 28.49 -25.62
C ASP A 141 13.34 28.81 -24.13
N PRO A 142 14.25 29.72 -23.73
CA PRO A 142 14.40 30.16 -22.35
C PRO A 142 13.13 30.79 -21.75
N ALA A 143 12.23 31.34 -22.57
CA ALA A 143 10.99 31.95 -22.12
C ALA A 143 9.85 30.95 -21.91
N ALA A 144 9.92 29.76 -22.54
CA ALA A 144 8.90 28.72 -22.39
C ALA A 144 9.11 27.91 -21.11
N GLU A 145 8.05 27.70 -20.33
CA GLU A 145 8.11 26.91 -19.11
C GLU A 145 8.27 25.41 -19.41
N PRO A 146 9.08 24.68 -18.60
CA PRO A 146 9.08 23.23 -18.63
C PRO A 146 7.71 22.63 -18.31
N LEU A 147 7.45 21.45 -18.84
CA LEU A 147 6.32 20.60 -18.47
C LEU A 147 6.73 19.74 -17.28
N PHE A 148 6.06 19.93 -16.15
CA PHE A 148 6.17 19.05 -14.97
C PHE A 148 4.82 18.34 -14.77
N PRO A 149 4.73 17.00 -14.85
CA PRO A 149 3.45 16.29 -14.79
C PRO A 149 2.61 16.60 -13.54
N SER A 150 3.25 16.78 -12.39
CA SER A 150 2.58 17.10 -11.12
C SER A 150 1.89 18.47 -11.08
N ARG A 151 2.24 19.37 -12.02
CA ARG A 151 1.68 20.73 -12.12
C ARG A 151 0.72 20.90 -13.30
N LEU A 152 0.47 19.84 -14.07
CA LEU A 152 -0.49 19.88 -15.16
C LEU A 152 -1.92 19.93 -14.65
N GLU A 153 -2.79 20.57 -15.43
CA GLU A 153 -4.23 20.47 -15.22
C GLU A 153 -4.72 19.05 -15.54
N ASP A 154 -5.92 18.69 -15.08
CA ASP A 154 -6.51 17.38 -15.34
C ASP A 154 -6.73 17.13 -16.84
N ALA A 155 -7.02 18.17 -17.62
CA ALA A 155 -7.23 18.06 -19.07
C ALA A 155 -5.95 17.71 -19.86
N ASP A 156 -4.78 18.00 -19.27
CA ASP A 156 -3.47 17.89 -19.89
C ASP A 156 -2.73 16.59 -19.50
N PHE A 157 -3.34 15.75 -18.67
CA PHE A 157 -2.77 14.47 -18.26
C PHE A 157 -3.80 13.35 -18.28
N ARG A 158 -3.42 12.20 -18.80
CA ARG A 158 -4.25 11.00 -18.80
C ARG A 158 -3.42 9.79 -18.41
N GLN A 159 -3.97 8.95 -17.55
CA GLN A 159 -3.35 7.68 -17.16
C GLN A 159 -4.35 6.53 -17.29
N THR A 160 -3.87 5.39 -17.78
CA THR A 160 -4.66 4.17 -17.92
C THR A 160 -3.84 2.96 -17.53
N LEU A 161 -4.42 2.06 -16.73
CA LEU A 161 -3.90 0.70 -16.55
C LEU A 161 -4.38 -0.15 -17.72
N ARG A 162 -3.47 -0.89 -18.35
CA ARG A 162 -3.77 -1.76 -19.49
C ARG A 162 -3.15 -3.12 -19.26
N LEU A 163 -3.79 -4.12 -19.84
CA LEU A 163 -3.33 -5.50 -19.89
C LEU A 163 -3.32 -5.90 -21.37
N ASP A 164 -2.14 -5.90 -21.98
CA ASP A 164 -1.92 -6.29 -23.37
C ASP A 164 -0.77 -7.29 -23.47
N ASP A 165 -0.78 -8.16 -24.48
CA ASP A 165 0.34 -9.01 -24.91
C ASP A 165 1.28 -9.50 -23.78
N ASN A 166 0.68 -10.04 -22.72
CA ASN A 166 1.33 -10.60 -21.53
C ASN A 166 1.95 -9.63 -20.51
N ASN A 167 1.59 -8.34 -20.51
CA ASN A 167 2.07 -7.36 -19.55
C ASN A 167 0.94 -6.51 -18.97
N LEU A 168 0.97 -6.34 -17.65
CA LEU A 168 0.19 -5.32 -16.96
C LEU A 168 1.04 -4.05 -16.89
N HIS A 169 0.56 -2.97 -17.51
CA HIS A 169 1.33 -1.75 -17.63
C HIS A 169 0.49 -0.50 -17.34
N VAL A 170 1.13 0.50 -16.77
CA VAL A 170 0.54 1.84 -16.61
C VAL A 170 1.03 2.69 -17.77
N HIS A 171 0.09 3.17 -18.57
CA HIS A 171 0.33 4.11 -19.66
C HIS A 171 -0.12 5.51 -19.24
N SER A 172 0.78 6.47 -19.25
CA SER A 172 0.51 7.87 -18.94
C SER A 172 0.86 8.78 -20.11
N THR A 173 0.04 9.80 -20.35
CA THR A 173 0.23 10.81 -21.39
C THR A 173 0.14 12.19 -20.75
N ALA A 174 1.18 13.00 -20.91
CA ALA A 174 1.25 14.37 -20.46
C ALA A 174 1.37 15.29 -21.68
N THR A 175 0.53 16.31 -21.79
CA THR A 175 0.48 17.22 -22.94
C THR A 175 0.60 18.67 -22.48
N ARG A 176 1.48 19.45 -23.10
CA ARG A 176 1.51 20.91 -22.92
C ARG A 176 2.05 21.59 -24.17
N SER A 177 1.34 22.60 -24.68
CA SER A 177 1.80 23.44 -25.80
C SER A 177 2.30 22.65 -27.02
N GLY A 178 1.63 21.53 -27.34
CA GLY A 178 1.99 20.65 -28.47
C GLY A 178 3.14 19.67 -28.21
N ALA A 179 3.79 19.71 -27.04
CA ALA A 179 4.67 18.64 -26.58
C ALA A 179 3.86 17.57 -25.84
N ILE A 180 4.10 16.31 -26.17
CA ILE A 180 3.49 15.14 -25.57
C ILE A 180 4.61 14.23 -25.06
N ILE A 181 4.47 13.78 -23.82
CA ILE A 181 5.28 12.73 -23.21
C ILE A 181 4.36 11.56 -22.92
N GLU A 182 4.71 10.39 -23.43
CA GLU A 182 4.05 9.14 -23.12
C GLU A 182 5.03 8.27 -22.33
N SER A 183 4.55 7.69 -21.23
CA SER A 183 5.29 6.75 -20.42
C SER A 183 4.53 5.45 -20.27
N GLU A 184 5.24 4.33 -20.43
CA GLU A 184 4.74 2.99 -20.16
C GLU A 184 5.64 2.33 -19.10
N VAL A 185 5.04 1.95 -17.98
CA VAL A 185 5.75 1.35 -16.85
C VAL A 185 5.34 -0.11 -16.72
N THR A 186 6.32 -1.01 -16.64
CA THR A 186 6.13 -2.46 -16.51
C THR A 186 7.09 -3.06 -15.50
N LEU A 187 6.74 -4.23 -14.95
CA LEU A 187 7.70 -5.12 -14.30
C LEU A 187 8.05 -6.24 -15.27
N VAL A 188 9.34 -6.47 -15.51
CA VAL A 188 9.82 -7.53 -16.42
C VAL A 188 10.76 -8.48 -15.69
N TYR A 189 10.77 -9.74 -16.15
CA TYR A 189 11.69 -10.78 -15.69
C TYR A 189 12.63 -11.18 -16.82
N GLU A 190 13.94 -10.94 -16.64
CA GLU A 190 14.95 -11.18 -17.67
C GLU A 190 16.22 -11.73 -17.03
N HIS A 191 16.78 -12.78 -17.64
CA HIS A 191 18.04 -13.39 -17.20
C HIS A 191 18.08 -13.78 -15.70
N GLY A 192 16.93 -14.11 -15.11
CA GLY A 192 16.83 -14.47 -13.69
C GLY A 192 16.63 -13.30 -12.74
N GLU A 193 16.53 -12.07 -13.24
CA GLU A 193 16.37 -10.85 -12.45
C GLU A 193 15.08 -10.10 -12.80
N LEU A 194 14.57 -9.33 -11.85
CA LEU A 194 13.39 -8.48 -12.01
C LEU A 194 13.81 -7.02 -12.24
N PHE A 195 13.15 -6.35 -13.18
CA PHE A 195 13.39 -4.93 -13.49
C PHE A 195 12.07 -4.16 -13.59
N CYS A 196 12.03 -2.98 -12.99
CA CYS A 196 11.07 -1.96 -13.39
C CYS A 196 11.56 -1.37 -14.71
N ARG A 197 10.79 -1.56 -15.78
CA ARG A 197 11.08 -1.00 -17.10
C ARG A 197 10.15 0.17 -17.38
N ILE A 198 10.73 1.26 -17.86
CA ILE A 198 10.03 2.49 -18.18
C ILE A 198 10.36 2.88 -19.60
N ASN A 199 9.34 2.86 -20.45
CA ASN A 199 9.44 3.24 -21.85
C ASN A 199 8.90 4.65 -22.02
N LEU A 200 9.70 5.55 -22.58
CA LEU A 200 9.33 6.94 -22.81
C LEU A 200 9.31 7.25 -24.30
N HIS A 201 8.15 7.72 -24.74
CA HIS A 201 7.93 8.25 -26.08
C HIS A 201 7.59 9.72 -25.99
N THR A 202 7.93 10.46 -27.04
CA THR A 202 7.62 11.88 -27.09
C THR A 202 7.34 12.31 -28.51
N THR A 203 6.27 13.07 -28.66
CA THR A 203 5.87 13.69 -29.92
C THR A 203 5.66 15.17 -29.68
N GLY A 204 6.10 16.04 -30.59
CA GLY A 204 5.97 17.47 -30.40
C GLY A 204 7.01 18.27 -31.17
N PRO A 205 7.26 19.54 -30.78
CA PRO A 205 8.14 20.42 -31.52
C PRO A 205 9.57 19.87 -31.63
N ALA A 206 10.23 20.27 -32.72
CA ALA A 206 11.56 19.83 -33.11
C ALA A 206 12.66 20.00 -32.05
N GLY A 207 12.49 20.96 -31.15
CA GLY A 207 13.47 21.40 -30.17
C GLY A 207 13.03 21.10 -28.74
N GLY A 208 14.02 20.99 -27.86
CA GLY A 208 13.86 20.68 -26.45
C GLY A 208 14.51 19.35 -26.08
N SER A 209 14.35 18.97 -24.82
CA SER A 209 14.82 17.71 -24.28
C SER A 209 13.71 17.02 -23.50
N LEU A 210 13.64 15.69 -23.62
CA LEU A 210 13.00 14.85 -22.63
C LEU A 210 13.96 14.73 -21.45
N ALA A 211 13.46 14.99 -20.25
CA ALA A 211 14.24 14.92 -19.02
C ALA A 211 13.78 13.75 -18.16
N VAL A 212 14.71 12.94 -17.71
CA VAL A 212 14.51 11.94 -16.66
C VAL A 212 15.02 12.57 -15.37
N ALA A 213 14.19 12.72 -14.34
CA ALA A 213 14.56 13.36 -13.08
C ALA A 213 14.49 12.38 -11.91
N LEU A 214 15.57 12.27 -11.14
CA LEU A 214 15.65 11.51 -9.90
C LEU A 214 15.19 12.37 -8.72
N ARG A 215 14.18 11.90 -7.98
CA ARG A 215 13.49 12.66 -6.95
C ARG A 215 13.62 11.99 -5.56
N PRO A 216 14.02 12.72 -4.51
CA PRO A 216 14.19 12.20 -3.15
C PRO A 216 12.85 12.11 -2.40
N TYR A 217 11.83 11.58 -3.07
CA TYR A 217 10.48 11.41 -2.55
C TYR A 217 9.71 10.35 -3.31
N ASN A 218 8.56 9.97 -2.77
CA ASN A 218 7.58 9.05 -3.34
C ASN A 218 6.15 9.53 -2.99
N PRO A 219 5.09 8.78 -3.35
CA PRO A 219 3.72 9.19 -3.10
C PRO A 219 3.32 9.40 -1.63
N GLU A 220 4.16 9.02 -0.66
CA GLU A 220 3.90 9.24 0.78
C GLU A 220 4.79 10.36 1.37
N GLY A 221 5.79 10.84 0.63
CA GLY A 221 6.66 11.93 1.05
C GLY A 221 8.14 11.66 0.81
N VAL A 222 8.99 12.27 1.63
CA VAL A 222 10.45 12.23 1.44
C VAL A 222 11.00 10.81 1.54
N SER A 223 11.85 10.46 0.57
CA SER A 223 12.65 9.23 0.54
C SER A 223 14.09 9.59 0.20
N PHE A 224 14.97 9.36 1.16
CA PHE A 224 16.30 9.96 1.19
C PHE A 224 17.23 9.46 0.09
N ILE A 225 17.92 10.41 -0.55
CA ILE A 225 19.01 10.18 -1.48
C ILE A 225 20.26 10.88 -0.93
N ASP A 226 21.14 10.09 -0.35
CA ASP A 226 22.42 10.52 0.22
C ASP A 226 23.42 10.86 -0.88
N LYS A 227 23.44 10.05 -1.95
CA LYS A 227 24.49 10.09 -2.96
C LYS A 227 23.96 9.75 -4.34
N VAL A 228 24.40 10.49 -5.36
CA VAL A 228 24.15 10.18 -6.76
C VAL A 228 25.46 10.26 -7.52
N SER A 229 25.74 9.28 -8.36
CA SER A 229 26.91 9.27 -9.25
C SER A 229 26.49 8.90 -10.66
N ILE A 230 27.10 9.54 -11.65
CA ILE A 230 26.98 9.18 -13.06
C ILE A 230 27.81 7.90 -13.27
N SER A 231 27.18 6.88 -13.85
CA SER A 231 27.86 5.61 -14.09
C SER A 231 28.90 5.75 -15.21
N SER A 232 30.09 5.18 -14.99
CA SER A 232 31.16 5.13 -15.99
C SER A 232 31.02 4.00 -17.00
N ASP A 233 30.30 2.94 -16.62
CA ASP A 233 30.33 1.66 -17.33
C ASP A 233 29.17 1.54 -18.34
N ARG A 234 28.08 2.26 -18.07
CA ARG A 234 26.87 2.30 -18.90
C ARG A 234 26.13 3.62 -18.69
N PRO A 235 25.35 4.10 -19.66
CA PRO A 235 24.52 5.28 -19.49
C PRO A 235 23.59 5.11 -18.28
N GLY A 236 23.64 6.04 -17.32
CA GLY A 236 22.84 5.91 -16.11
C GLY A 236 23.41 6.55 -14.86
N TRP A 237 22.74 6.27 -13.75
CA TRP A 237 23.16 6.67 -12.41
C TRP A 237 23.35 5.48 -11.49
N LEU A 238 24.14 5.67 -10.44
CA LEU A 238 24.16 4.84 -9.25
C LEU A 238 23.69 5.67 -8.06
N VAL A 239 22.51 5.31 -7.54
CA VAL A 239 21.84 5.99 -6.42
C VAL A 239 22.21 5.30 -5.10
N ASN A 240 22.61 6.10 -4.12
CA ASN A 240 23.10 5.66 -2.79
C ASN A 240 24.20 4.58 -2.88
N GLY A 241 25.01 4.61 -3.94
CA GLY A 241 26.06 3.63 -4.18
C GLY A 241 25.57 2.20 -4.43
N ARG A 242 24.26 1.98 -4.62
CA ARG A 242 23.67 0.64 -4.63
C ARG A 242 22.63 0.39 -5.71
N ASN A 243 21.78 1.37 -6.03
CA ASN A 243 20.64 1.19 -6.93
C ASN A 243 20.95 1.82 -8.29
N PRO A 244 21.28 1.04 -9.33
CA PRO A 244 21.53 1.60 -10.64
C PRO A 244 20.21 2.01 -11.32
N VAL A 245 20.25 3.13 -12.02
CA VAL A 245 19.24 3.55 -13.01
C VAL A 245 19.92 3.47 -14.36
N ILE A 246 19.48 2.55 -15.22
CA ILE A 246 20.15 2.25 -16.48
C ILE A 246 19.37 2.89 -17.62
N PHE A 247 20.04 3.61 -18.51
CA PHE A 247 19.44 4.19 -19.71
C PHE A 247 19.91 3.41 -20.94
N ASN A 248 19.03 3.18 -21.91
CA ASN A 248 19.42 2.54 -23.18
C ASN A 248 20.19 3.47 -24.14
N ARG A 249 20.30 4.76 -23.80
CA ARG A 249 20.93 5.81 -24.59
C ARG A 249 21.74 6.74 -23.70
N GLU A 250 22.78 7.35 -24.25
CA GLU A 250 23.52 8.40 -23.57
C GLU A 250 22.73 9.72 -23.55
N PRO A 251 22.50 10.33 -22.38
CA PRO A 251 21.97 11.68 -22.30
C PRO A 251 23.02 12.68 -22.79
N SER A 252 22.57 13.76 -23.43
CA SER A 252 23.47 14.84 -23.84
C SER A 252 24.08 15.60 -22.66
N ARG A 253 23.35 15.63 -21.54
CA ARG A 253 23.71 16.33 -20.31
C ARG A 253 23.11 15.63 -19.11
N GLN A 254 23.86 15.62 -18.03
CA GLN A 254 23.42 15.14 -16.73
C GLN A 254 23.79 16.19 -15.69
N LEU A 255 22.83 16.59 -14.87
CA LEU A 255 23.03 17.56 -13.81
C LEU A 255 22.69 16.90 -12.48
N LEU A 256 23.56 17.13 -11.50
CA LEU A 256 23.38 16.66 -10.13
C LEU A 256 23.26 17.88 -9.22
N SER A 257 22.41 17.81 -8.21
CA SER A 257 22.26 18.86 -7.20
C SER A 257 22.15 18.28 -5.79
N VAL A 258 22.57 19.06 -4.81
CA VAL A 258 22.38 18.78 -3.38
C VAL A 258 21.47 19.83 -2.77
N TYR A 259 20.89 19.53 -1.61
CA TYR A 259 19.94 20.43 -0.93
C TYR A 259 20.40 21.88 -0.81
N LYS A 260 21.70 22.09 -0.51
CA LYS A 260 22.29 23.43 -0.35
C LYS A 260 22.18 24.27 -1.62
N ASP A 261 22.26 23.63 -2.78
CA ASP A 261 22.30 24.29 -4.09
C ASP A 261 20.91 24.39 -4.73
N GLY A 262 19.87 23.90 -4.03
CA GLY A 262 18.49 23.88 -4.51
C GLY A 262 18.16 22.69 -5.41
N ASP A 263 16.96 22.70 -5.97
CA ASP A 263 16.48 21.62 -6.82
C ASP A 263 17.20 21.61 -8.17
N VAL A 264 17.47 20.41 -8.70
CA VAL A 264 18.09 20.28 -10.03
C VAL A 264 17.27 20.95 -11.15
N SER A 265 15.96 21.14 -10.97
CA SER A 265 15.11 21.85 -11.95
C SER A 265 15.53 23.31 -12.19
N HIS A 266 16.15 23.97 -11.20
CA HIS A 266 16.64 25.35 -11.35
C HIS A 266 17.84 25.44 -12.30
N ARG A 267 18.53 24.31 -12.51
CA ARG A 267 19.76 24.21 -13.29
C ARG A 267 19.54 23.77 -14.74
N LEU A 268 18.29 23.46 -15.13
CA LEU A 268 17.95 22.93 -16.47
C LEU A 268 18.44 23.80 -17.64
N ARG A 269 18.57 25.12 -17.41
CA ARG A 269 18.96 26.11 -18.42
C ARG A 269 20.42 26.53 -18.35
N GLU A 270 21.20 26.07 -17.37
CA GLU A 270 22.64 26.39 -17.30
C GLU A 270 23.32 25.91 -18.58
N ALA A 271 24.14 26.73 -19.24
CA ALA A 271 24.83 26.34 -20.47
C ALA A 271 26.29 25.96 -20.17
N GLY A 272 26.78 24.87 -20.75
CA GLY A 272 28.22 24.66 -20.92
C GLY A 272 29.06 24.22 -19.72
N GLU A 273 28.49 24.01 -18.53
CA GLU A 273 29.27 23.46 -17.40
C GLU A 273 29.08 21.94 -17.28
N THR A 274 30.18 21.19 -17.41
CA THR A 274 30.26 19.82 -16.88
C THR A 274 30.24 19.90 -15.36
N GLY A 275 29.07 19.70 -14.79
CA GLY A 275 28.89 19.58 -13.35
C GLY A 275 29.64 18.38 -12.76
N PRO A 276 29.59 18.20 -11.44
CA PRO A 276 30.22 17.06 -10.80
C PRO A 276 29.61 15.74 -11.31
N VAL A 277 30.45 14.73 -11.53
CA VAL A 277 30.02 13.37 -11.88
C VAL A 277 29.45 12.61 -10.68
N GLU A 278 29.62 13.14 -9.47
CA GLU A 278 29.13 12.57 -8.23
C GLU A 278 28.83 13.67 -7.22
N VAL A 279 27.72 13.52 -6.49
CA VAL A 279 27.36 14.39 -5.37
C VAL A 279 26.99 13.57 -4.14
N ALA A 280 27.33 14.10 -2.96
CA ALA A 280 26.88 13.59 -1.67
C ALA A 280 26.15 14.73 -0.93
N CYS A 281 24.90 14.51 -0.56
CA CYS A 281 24.05 15.49 0.09
C CYS A 281 24.00 15.25 1.61
N PRO A 282 24.50 16.18 2.45
CA PRO A 282 24.53 16.00 3.91
C PRO A 282 23.17 15.83 4.59
N VAL A 283 22.09 16.27 3.94
CA VAL A 283 20.71 16.12 4.43
C VAL A 283 19.88 15.15 3.57
N SER A 284 20.55 14.39 2.72
CA SER A 284 19.96 13.28 1.96
C SER A 284 18.81 13.65 1.02
N MET A 285 18.88 14.84 0.43
CA MET A 285 17.92 15.36 -0.56
C MET A 285 18.62 15.62 -1.90
N ALA A 286 19.55 14.75 -2.30
CA ALA A 286 20.17 14.88 -3.62
C ALA A 286 19.13 14.69 -4.74
N THR A 287 19.26 15.46 -5.81
CA THR A 287 18.43 15.38 -7.02
C THR A 287 19.33 15.25 -8.25
N ALA A 288 18.82 14.63 -9.31
CA ALA A 288 19.54 14.52 -10.58
C ALA A 288 18.59 14.63 -11.76
N VAL A 289 19.10 15.08 -12.91
CA VAL A 289 18.35 15.10 -14.16
C VAL A 289 19.24 14.72 -15.34
N ALA A 290 18.74 13.86 -16.22
CA ALA A 290 19.37 13.47 -17.47
C ALA A 290 18.55 14.01 -18.65
N LEU A 291 19.20 14.77 -19.54
CA LEU A 291 18.55 15.47 -20.67
C LEU A 291 18.85 14.77 -22.00
N PHE A 292 17.79 14.33 -22.66
CA PHE A 292 17.81 13.64 -23.94
C PHE A 292 17.20 14.55 -25.02
N PRO A 293 18.00 15.06 -25.99
CA PRO A 293 17.49 15.94 -27.03
C PRO A 293 16.41 15.25 -27.87
N LEU A 294 15.28 15.94 -28.09
CA LEU A 294 14.16 15.38 -28.86
C LEU A 294 14.54 15.00 -30.29
N ALA A 295 15.49 15.72 -30.91
CA ALA A 295 16.01 15.40 -32.23
C ALA A 295 16.55 13.95 -32.31
N GLY A 296 17.14 13.43 -31.23
CA GLY A 296 17.63 12.06 -31.14
C GLY A 296 16.57 11.01 -30.77
N LEU A 297 15.35 11.44 -30.43
CA LEU A 297 14.25 10.59 -29.98
C LEU A 297 13.06 10.52 -30.96
N ARG A 298 13.05 11.33 -32.04
CA ARG A 298 11.89 11.45 -32.95
C ARG A 298 11.29 10.13 -33.47
N ASN A 299 12.09 9.07 -33.59
CA ASN A 299 11.67 7.73 -34.02
C ASN A 299 12.15 6.64 -33.04
N GLY A 300 12.54 7.01 -31.83
CA GLY A 300 13.28 6.14 -30.92
C GLY A 300 12.70 6.16 -29.51
N LEU A 301 12.50 4.98 -28.96
CA LEU A 301 12.16 4.77 -27.56
C LEU A 301 13.37 5.11 -26.66
N LEU A 302 13.13 5.91 -25.61
CA LEU A 302 14.02 5.99 -24.45
C LEU A 302 13.54 4.97 -23.42
N GLU A 303 14.36 3.95 -23.17
CA GLU A 303 14.07 2.92 -22.17
C GLU A 303 14.95 3.13 -20.95
N LEU A 304 14.32 3.09 -19.77
CA LEU A 304 14.98 3.04 -18.48
C LEU A 304 14.75 1.66 -17.87
N SER A 305 15.80 1.08 -17.29
CA SER A 305 15.74 -0.19 -16.56
C SER A 305 16.27 -0.01 -15.15
N ILE A 306 15.42 -0.30 -14.16
CA ILE A 306 15.73 -0.19 -12.74
C ILE A 306 15.62 -1.59 -12.12
N PRO A 307 16.74 -2.22 -11.75
CA PRO A 307 16.69 -3.55 -11.17
C PRO A 307 16.01 -3.55 -9.79
N ILE A 308 15.14 -4.54 -9.53
CA ILE A 308 14.42 -4.70 -8.27
C ILE A 308 15.35 -5.27 -7.18
N TYR A 309 15.16 -4.80 -5.95
CA TYR A 309 15.86 -5.27 -4.75
C TYR A 309 14.84 -5.81 -3.74
N ASP A 310 15.30 -6.73 -2.90
CA ASP A 310 14.48 -7.32 -1.84
C ASP A 310 14.08 -6.26 -0.80
N GLU A 311 12.82 -6.28 -0.37
CA GLU A 311 12.26 -5.28 0.56
C GLU A 311 12.79 -5.46 1.98
N LEU A 312 13.13 -6.70 2.37
CA LEU A 312 13.66 -7.05 3.69
C LEU A 312 15.19 -6.97 3.72
N ASP A 313 15.85 -7.26 2.60
CA ASP A 313 17.29 -7.06 2.42
C ASP A 313 17.59 -6.20 1.18
N PRO A 314 17.56 -4.86 1.31
CA PRO A 314 17.74 -3.92 0.20
C PRO A 314 19.11 -3.98 -0.51
N LYS A 315 20.02 -4.85 -0.05
CA LYS A 315 21.32 -5.11 -0.69
C LYS A 315 21.27 -6.28 -1.67
N LYS A 316 20.20 -7.07 -1.66
CA LYS A 316 20.09 -8.29 -2.47
C LYS A 316 19.06 -8.15 -3.57
N ARG A 317 19.35 -8.85 -4.67
CA ARG A 317 18.37 -9.17 -5.70
C ARG A 317 17.37 -10.19 -5.14
N PRO A 318 16.07 -10.05 -5.38
CA PRO A 318 15.13 -11.09 -5.03
C PRO A 318 15.41 -12.35 -5.84
N ALA A 319 15.45 -13.49 -5.18
CA ALA A 319 15.46 -14.78 -5.88
C ALA A 319 14.03 -15.04 -6.38
N ALA A 320 13.81 -14.90 -7.68
CA ALA A 320 12.51 -15.18 -8.30
C ALA A 320 12.64 -16.37 -9.26
N ALA A 321 11.77 -17.37 -9.06
CA ALA A 321 11.48 -18.33 -10.12
C ALA A 321 10.88 -17.58 -11.31
N ALA A 322 11.04 -18.12 -12.52
CA ALA A 322 10.42 -17.53 -13.69
C ALA A 322 8.90 -17.43 -13.48
N PRO A 323 8.33 -16.21 -13.44
CA PRO A 323 6.90 -16.05 -13.22
C PRO A 323 6.11 -16.50 -14.45
N PRO A 324 4.88 -17.01 -14.27
CA PRO A 324 4.04 -17.31 -15.41
C PRO A 324 3.65 -16.02 -16.14
N ALA A 325 3.45 -16.13 -17.46
CA ALA A 325 2.89 -15.04 -18.25
C ALA A 325 1.44 -14.74 -17.82
N TRP A 326 1.00 -13.50 -18.06
CA TRP A 326 -0.35 -13.05 -17.67
C TRP A 326 -1.45 -13.88 -18.33
N ASP A 327 -1.34 -14.22 -19.60
CA ASP A 327 -2.31 -15.08 -20.31
C ASP A 327 -2.42 -16.47 -19.66
N VAL A 328 -1.30 -17.07 -19.25
CA VAL A 328 -1.24 -18.36 -18.54
C VAL A 328 -1.87 -18.25 -17.16
N ALA A 329 -1.56 -17.20 -16.40
CA ALA A 329 -2.11 -16.99 -15.06
C ALA A 329 -3.62 -16.72 -15.08
N LEU A 330 -4.13 -16.09 -16.14
CA LEU A 330 -5.55 -15.76 -16.31
C LEU A 330 -6.35 -16.86 -17.04
N ALA A 331 -5.69 -17.76 -17.76
CA ALA A 331 -6.33 -18.84 -18.52
C ALA A 331 -7.34 -19.70 -17.72
N PRO A 332 -7.08 -20.09 -16.45
CA PRO A 332 -8.03 -20.92 -15.70
C PRO A 332 -9.23 -20.13 -15.14
N LEU A 333 -9.21 -18.80 -15.21
CA LEU A 333 -10.24 -17.96 -14.62
C LEU A 333 -11.47 -17.85 -15.53
N ALA A 334 -12.65 -17.82 -14.90
CA ALA A 334 -13.90 -17.47 -15.54
C ALA A 334 -13.81 -16.11 -16.23
N ARG A 335 -14.47 -15.97 -17.38
CA ARG A 335 -14.47 -14.75 -18.19
C ARG A 335 -15.87 -14.15 -18.25
N LEU A 336 -15.96 -12.84 -18.14
CA LEU A 336 -17.15 -12.06 -18.49
C LEU A 336 -17.02 -11.58 -19.94
N ALA A 337 -18.09 -11.68 -20.73
CA ALA A 337 -18.15 -11.12 -22.06
C ALA A 337 -19.40 -10.23 -22.18
N VAL A 338 -19.19 -8.92 -22.27
CA VAL A 338 -20.28 -7.92 -22.41
C VAL A 338 -19.93 -6.90 -23.48
N SER A 339 -20.95 -6.30 -24.12
CA SER A 339 -20.75 -5.32 -25.19
C SER A 339 -20.31 -3.94 -24.67
N GLU A 340 -20.62 -3.60 -23.42
CA GLU A 340 -20.23 -2.33 -22.80
C GLU A 340 -18.75 -2.35 -22.44
N LYS A 341 -17.93 -1.67 -23.25
CA LYS A 341 -16.47 -1.67 -23.14
C LYS A 341 -15.98 -1.25 -21.77
N ARG A 342 -16.63 -0.27 -21.13
CA ARG A 342 -16.22 0.20 -19.80
C ARG A 342 -16.39 -0.90 -18.75
N ILE A 343 -17.51 -1.63 -18.79
CA ILE A 343 -17.78 -2.73 -17.86
C ILE A 343 -16.81 -3.89 -18.11
N GLN A 344 -16.56 -4.22 -19.38
CA GLN A 344 -15.59 -5.24 -19.76
C GLN A 344 -14.19 -4.92 -19.20
N SER A 345 -13.69 -3.70 -19.43
CA SER A 345 -12.37 -3.28 -18.92
C SER A 345 -12.30 -3.26 -17.39
N LEU A 346 -13.38 -2.86 -16.70
CA LEU A 346 -13.41 -2.88 -15.23
C LEU A 346 -13.32 -4.31 -14.69
N TYR A 347 -14.04 -5.26 -15.30
CA TYR A 347 -13.97 -6.66 -14.92
C TYR A 347 -12.57 -7.24 -15.18
N ASP A 348 -12.03 -7.07 -16.39
CA ASP A 348 -10.74 -7.65 -16.79
C ASP A 348 -9.61 -7.13 -15.89
N LEU A 349 -9.60 -5.83 -15.60
CA LEU A 349 -8.62 -5.23 -14.69
C LEU A 349 -8.83 -5.63 -13.22
N ALA A 350 -10.07 -5.81 -12.76
CA ALA A 350 -10.34 -6.30 -11.41
C ALA A 350 -9.83 -7.73 -11.21
N VAL A 351 -10.02 -8.60 -12.21
CA VAL A 351 -9.48 -9.97 -12.21
C VAL A 351 -7.95 -9.95 -12.21
N ALA A 352 -7.33 -9.14 -13.08
CA ALA A 352 -5.89 -8.99 -13.09
C ALA A 352 -5.34 -8.46 -11.76
N ASN A 353 -6.04 -7.52 -11.13
CA ASN A 353 -5.66 -6.95 -9.83
C ASN A 353 -5.71 -7.99 -8.70
N LEU A 354 -6.70 -8.90 -8.71
CA LEU A 354 -6.77 -10.02 -7.76
C LEU A 354 -5.56 -10.95 -7.88
N VAL A 355 -5.15 -11.26 -9.12
CA VAL A 355 -3.97 -12.10 -9.39
C VAL A 355 -2.68 -11.37 -8.99
N LEU A 356 -2.53 -10.10 -9.37
CA LEU A 356 -1.36 -9.27 -9.02
C LEU A 356 -1.12 -9.25 -7.51
N HIS A 357 -2.18 -9.07 -6.74
CA HIS A 357 -2.10 -8.88 -5.30
C HIS A 357 -2.26 -10.17 -4.50
N THR A 358 -2.23 -11.32 -5.17
CA THR A 358 -2.20 -12.64 -4.51
C THR A 358 -1.01 -13.48 -5.02
N PRO A 359 0.24 -13.00 -4.92
CA PRO A 359 1.41 -13.73 -5.42
C PRO A 359 1.83 -14.94 -4.56
N GLY A 360 1.29 -15.04 -3.35
CA GLY A 360 1.53 -16.13 -2.41
C GLY A 360 0.65 -15.98 -1.18
N ASP A 361 0.72 -14.80 -0.53
CA ASP A 361 -0.33 -14.27 0.34
C ASP A 361 -1.21 -13.28 -0.44
N ALA A 362 -2.35 -12.90 0.15
CA ALA A 362 -3.21 -11.82 -0.34
C ALA A 362 -2.84 -10.50 0.32
N TYR A 363 -2.72 -9.44 -0.48
CA TYR A 363 -2.46 -8.08 -0.05
C TYR A 363 -3.56 -7.14 -0.58
N PRO A 364 -4.17 -6.27 0.23
CA PRO A 364 -5.25 -5.40 -0.25
C PRO A 364 -4.77 -4.34 -1.25
N GLY A 365 -3.47 -4.08 -1.31
CA GLY A 365 -2.88 -3.22 -2.31
C GLY A 365 -1.36 -3.16 -2.21
N PRO A 366 -0.71 -2.32 -3.04
CA PRO A 366 0.73 -2.16 -3.04
C PRO A 366 1.20 -1.17 -1.98
N TYR A 367 2.52 -1.11 -1.79
CA TYR A 367 3.20 -0.14 -0.95
C TYR A 367 2.67 -0.10 0.50
N THR A 368 2.08 1.01 0.97
CA THR A 368 1.60 1.13 2.35
C THR A 368 0.47 0.15 2.69
N TYR A 369 -0.24 -0.35 1.67
CA TYR A 369 -1.29 -1.36 1.78
C TYR A 369 -0.78 -2.80 1.62
N LYS A 370 0.52 -3.01 1.38
CA LYS A 370 1.10 -4.36 1.19
C LYS A 370 1.30 -5.06 2.53
N ARG A 371 0.19 -5.43 3.17
CA ARG A 371 0.14 -6.13 4.46
C ARG A 371 -0.96 -7.17 4.46
N PHE A 372 -0.75 -8.27 5.15
CA PHE A 372 -1.76 -9.31 5.28
C PHE A 372 -2.82 -8.90 6.31
N TRP A 373 -4.08 -9.09 5.95
CA TRP A 373 -5.27 -8.93 6.78
C TRP A 373 -6.21 -10.10 6.48
N PHE A 374 -6.77 -10.75 7.51
CA PHE A 374 -7.70 -11.86 7.28
C PHE A 374 -8.96 -11.42 6.52
N ARG A 375 -9.49 -10.24 6.85
CA ARG A 375 -10.63 -9.61 6.15
C ARG A 375 -10.40 -9.51 4.65
N ASP A 376 -9.38 -8.77 4.26
CA ASP A 376 -9.07 -8.53 2.85
C ASP A 376 -8.77 -9.86 2.13
N ALA A 377 -8.01 -10.76 2.76
CA ALA A 377 -7.73 -12.08 2.22
C ALA A 377 -9.02 -12.90 2.01
N ALA A 378 -9.97 -12.90 2.94
CA ALA A 378 -11.22 -13.64 2.79
C ALA A 378 -12.03 -13.19 1.56
N PHE A 379 -12.14 -11.87 1.33
CA PHE A 379 -12.83 -11.34 0.16
C PHE A 379 -12.09 -11.63 -1.14
N MET A 380 -10.79 -11.37 -1.19
CA MET A 380 -9.98 -11.59 -2.40
C MET A 380 -9.93 -13.07 -2.79
N LEU A 381 -9.71 -13.96 -1.81
CA LEU A 381 -9.65 -15.40 -2.05
C LEU A 381 -11.01 -15.99 -2.41
N ASN A 382 -12.11 -15.46 -1.87
CA ASN A 382 -13.46 -15.86 -2.29
C ASN A 382 -13.71 -15.48 -3.76
N ALA A 383 -13.28 -14.29 -4.18
CA ALA A 383 -13.38 -13.88 -5.58
C ALA A 383 -12.55 -14.80 -6.49
N LEU A 384 -11.29 -15.07 -6.14
CA LEU A 384 -10.40 -15.96 -6.90
C LEU A 384 -10.95 -17.38 -7.05
N VAL A 385 -11.39 -18.02 -5.96
CA VAL A 385 -11.96 -19.38 -6.05
C VAL A 385 -13.29 -19.40 -6.79
N THR A 386 -14.11 -18.34 -6.69
CA THR A 386 -15.36 -18.22 -7.48
C THR A 386 -15.06 -18.10 -8.98
N LEU A 387 -13.95 -17.45 -9.33
CA LEU A 387 -13.47 -17.39 -10.71
C LEU A 387 -12.77 -18.69 -11.16
N GLY A 388 -12.52 -19.65 -10.26
CA GLY A 388 -11.90 -20.93 -10.60
C GLY A 388 -10.39 -21.01 -10.35
N ASP A 389 -9.75 -20.03 -9.71
CA ASP A 389 -8.33 -20.12 -9.33
C ASP A 389 -8.13 -20.92 -8.05
N VAL A 390 -8.39 -22.23 -8.16
CA VAL A 390 -8.32 -23.16 -7.03
C VAL A 390 -6.90 -23.24 -6.48
N GLU A 391 -5.89 -23.34 -7.34
CA GLU A 391 -4.50 -23.53 -6.90
C GLU A 391 -3.93 -22.30 -6.19
N ARG A 392 -4.14 -21.09 -6.71
CA ARG A 392 -3.68 -19.86 -6.03
C ARG A 392 -4.37 -19.70 -4.68
N THR A 393 -5.68 -19.92 -4.64
CA THR A 393 -6.42 -19.85 -3.38
C THR A 393 -5.93 -20.91 -2.38
N ARG A 394 -5.67 -22.14 -2.82
CA ARG A 394 -5.13 -23.20 -1.95
C ARG A 394 -3.78 -22.82 -1.36
N ARG A 395 -2.87 -22.26 -2.16
CA ARG A 395 -1.55 -21.81 -1.68
C ARG A 395 -1.69 -20.75 -0.59
N ALA A 396 -2.50 -19.73 -0.81
CA ALA A 396 -2.71 -18.65 0.16
C ALA A 396 -3.36 -19.16 1.46
N LEU A 397 -4.41 -19.99 1.36
CA LEU A 397 -5.05 -20.62 2.53
C LEU A 397 -4.10 -21.51 3.31
N GLY A 398 -3.14 -22.16 2.64
CA GLY A 398 -2.10 -22.96 3.28
C GLY A 398 -1.27 -22.20 4.32
N ALA A 399 -1.16 -20.87 4.18
CA ALA A 399 -0.39 -20.02 5.08
C ALA A 399 -1.20 -19.51 6.29
N PHE A 400 -2.52 -19.74 6.35
CA PHE A 400 -3.38 -19.21 7.42
C PHE A 400 -3.07 -19.85 8.77
N ALA A 401 -2.86 -21.18 8.82
CA ALA A 401 -2.59 -21.90 10.07
C ALA A 401 -1.31 -21.40 10.76
N GLY A 402 -0.30 -20.93 10.01
CA GLY A 402 0.92 -20.34 10.55
C GLY A 402 0.70 -19.00 11.27
N ARG A 403 -0.45 -18.36 11.06
CA ARG A 403 -0.88 -17.10 11.68
C ARG A 403 -1.86 -17.32 12.83
N GLN A 404 -2.22 -18.56 13.13
CA GLN A 404 -3.07 -18.89 14.26
C GLN A 404 -2.23 -19.05 15.53
N ARG A 405 -2.58 -18.29 16.57
CA ARG A 405 -2.01 -18.43 17.91
C ARG A 405 -2.41 -19.76 18.55
N ARG A 406 -1.67 -20.14 19.59
CA ARG A 406 -1.91 -21.38 20.35
C ARG A 406 -3.30 -21.44 21.00
N ASP A 407 -3.88 -20.30 21.34
CA ASP A 407 -5.23 -20.17 21.90
C ASP A 407 -6.35 -20.26 20.86
N GLY A 408 -6.02 -20.31 19.56
CA GLY A 408 -6.96 -20.43 18.45
C GLY A 408 -7.29 -19.11 17.74
N TYR A 409 -6.70 -17.98 18.18
CA TYR A 409 -6.89 -16.68 17.52
C TYR A 409 -6.11 -16.60 16.20
N PHE A 410 -6.78 -16.29 15.09
CA PHE A 410 -6.16 -15.96 13.81
C PHE A 410 -5.67 -14.52 13.84
N LEU A 411 -4.37 -14.33 14.05
CA LEU A 411 -3.78 -13.01 14.31
C LEU A 411 -3.17 -12.42 13.03
N SER A 412 -3.80 -11.40 12.46
CA SER A 412 -3.17 -10.45 11.54
C SER A 412 -2.86 -9.14 12.26
N GLN A 413 -3.84 -8.57 12.96
CA GLN A 413 -3.72 -7.37 13.78
C GLN A 413 -4.34 -7.61 15.15
N GLU A 414 -3.66 -7.18 16.20
CA GLU A 414 -4.13 -7.46 17.56
C GLU A 414 -5.42 -6.69 17.86
N GLY A 415 -6.49 -7.38 18.27
CA GLY A 415 -7.76 -6.73 18.64
C GLY A 415 -8.86 -6.83 17.59
N GLU A 416 -8.57 -7.39 16.41
CA GLU A 416 -9.50 -7.58 15.29
C GLU A 416 -10.17 -8.97 15.39
N TRP A 417 -11.44 -9.03 15.85
CA TRP A 417 -12.08 -10.28 16.27
C TRP A 417 -12.83 -11.04 15.16
N ASP A 418 -13.31 -10.33 14.15
CA ASP A 418 -13.87 -10.83 12.88
C ASP A 418 -12.96 -11.85 12.17
N SER A 419 -11.64 -11.66 12.26
CA SER A 419 -10.62 -12.51 11.63
C SER A 419 -10.82 -14.01 11.83
N ASN A 420 -11.26 -14.46 13.02
CA ASN A 420 -11.58 -15.86 13.28
C ASN A 420 -12.77 -16.34 12.45
N GLY A 421 -13.84 -15.55 12.40
CA GLY A 421 -15.03 -15.86 11.63
C GLY A 421 -14.74 -15.96 10.13
N GLU A 422 -14.00 -14.99 9.61
CA GLU A 422 -13.59 -14.90 8.21
C GLU A 422 -12.70 -16.06 7.78
N ALA A 423 -11.69 -16.41 8.59
CA ALA A 423 -10.80 -17.54 8.32
C ALA A 423 -11.57 -18.87 8.22
N LEU A 424 -12.47 -19.12 9.16
CA LEU A 424 -13.34 -20.32 9.15
C LEU A 424 -14.26 -20.32 7.93
N TRP A 425 -14.83 -19.16 7.60
CA TRP A 425 -15.72 -19.00 6.47
C TRP A 425 -15.01 -19.27 5.14
N ILE A 426 -13.82 -18.71 4.91
CA ILE A 426 -13.12 -18.90 3.63
C ILE A 426 -12.63 -20.34 3.43
N TYR A 427 -12.20 -21.04 4.50
CA TYR A 427 -11.92 -22.48 4.41
C TYR A 427 -13.16 -23.26 3.98
N HIS A 428 -14.32 -22.95 4.55
CA HIS A 428 -15.58 -23.59 4.17
C HIS A 428 -15.96 -23.25 2.72
N ARG A 429 -15.85 -21.99 2.31
CA ARG A 429 -16.11 -21.57 0.92
C ARG A 429 -15.23 -22.31 -0.06
N PHE A 430 -13.95 -22.47 0.24
CA PHE A 430 -13.02 -23.23 -0.59
C PHE A 430 -13.48 -24.69 -0.74
N GLY A 431 -13.74 -25.40 0.36
CA GLY A 431 -14.22 -26.78 0.31
C GLY A 431 -15.58 -26.93 -0.39
N ALA A 432 -16.51 -26.01 -0.16
CA ALA A 432 -17.85 -26.03 -0.74
C ALA A 432 -17.84 -25.79 -2.27
N LEU A 433 -16.95 -24.94 -2.77
CA LEU A 433 -16.87 -24.62 -4.20
C LEU A 433 -16.01 -25.64 -4.98
N THR A 434 -14.99 -26.20 -4.35
CA THR A 434 -14.09 -27.19 -4.99
C THR A 434 -14.62 -28.62 -4.87
N GLY A 435 -15.44 -28.91 -3.86
CA GLY A 435 -15.84 -30.27 -3.50
C GLY A 435 -14.72 -31.07 -2.85
N GLU A 436 -13.56 -30.47 -2.56
CA GLU A 436 -12.42 -31.14 -1.96
C GLU A 436 -12.58 -31.34 -0.46
N THR A 437 -12.03 -32.46 0.03
CA THR A 437 -11.82 -32.64 1.47
C THR A 437 -10.63 -31.79 1.89
N LEU A 438 -10.83 -30.90 2.87
CA LEU A 438 -9.77 -30.03 3.36
C LEU A 438 -8.67 -30.83 4.09
N PRO A 439 -7.40 -30.39 4.02
CA PRO A 439 -6.32 -30.99 4.80
C PRO A 439 -6.62 -31.05 6.30
N GLU A 440 -6.20 -32.12 6.98
CA GLU A 440 -6.40 -32.29 8.44
C GLU A 440 -5.87 -31.10 9.25
N SER A 441 -4.73 -30.53 8.85
CA SER A 441 -4.16 -29.36 9.50
C SER A 441 -5.05 -28.11 9.40
N TRP A 442 -5.84 -27.99 8.33
CA TRP A 442 -6.82 -26.91 8.17
C TRP A 442 -8.04 -27.17 9.04
N LEU A 443 -8.52 -28.41 9.10
CA LEU A 443 -9.63 -28.81 9.98
C LEU A 443 -9.27 -28.61 11.46
N ASP A 444 -8.03 -28.88 11.86
CA ASP A 444 -7.51 -28.55 13.19
C ASP A 444 -7.53 -27.06 13.49
N ALA A 445 -7.10 -26.25 12.52
CA ALA A 445 -7.15 -24.79 12.64
C ALA A 445 -8.59 -24.30 12.76
N VAL A 446 -9.51 -24.89 12.00
CA VAL A 446 -10.96 -24.61 12.05
C VAL A 446 -11.52 -24.93 13.44
N ALA A 447 -11.23 -26.10 13.98
CA ALA A 447 -11.72 -26.51 15.29
C ALA A 447 -11.16 -25.61 16.41
N LYS A 448 -9.88 -25.22 16.35
CA LYS A 448 -9.28 -24.25 17.29
C LYS A 448 -9.93 -22.86 17.18
N GLY A 449 -10.17 -22.39 15.96
CA GLY A 449 -10.78 -21.08 15.72
C GLY A 449 -12.21 -21.01 16.26
N ALA A 450 -13.00 -22.06 16.04
CA ALA A 450 -14.35 -22.17 16.58
C ALA A 450 -14.37 -22.21 18.13
N ARG A 451 -13.47 -22.99 18.76
CA ARG A 451 -13.32 -22.99 20.23
C ARG A 451 -12.92 -21.63 20.78
N TRP A 452 -12.07 -20.90 20.05
CA TRP A 452 -11.67 -19.56 20.45
C TRP A 452 -12.85 -18.60 20.44
N ILE A 453 -13.70 -18.62 19.39
CA ILE A 453 -14.89 -17.75 19.30
C ILE A 453 -15.75 -17.91 20.55
N GLY A 454 -16.11 -19.14 20.90
CA GLY A 454 -16.96 -19.37 22.07
C GLY A 454 -16.33 -18.95 23.39
N LYS A 455 -15.01 -19.14 23.54
CA LYS A 455 -14.28 -18.70 24.74
C LYS A 455 -14.14 -17.18 24.82
N LYS A 456 -14.03 -16.48 23.68
CA LYS A 456 -13.74 -15.05 23.64
C LYS A 456 -14.96 -14.20 24.03
N ARG A 457 -16.17 -14.72 23.82
CA ARG A 457 -17.44 -14.04 24.14
C ARG A 457 -17.53 -13.65 25.62
N LEU A 458 -18.19 -12.53 25.87
CA LEU A 458 -18.45 -12.01 27.20
C LEU A 458 -19.44 -12.91 27.98
N PRO A 459 -19.37 -12.92 29.32
CA PRO A 459 -20.39 -13.56 30.14
C PRO A 459 -21.79 -13.00 29.84
N ARG A 460 -22.77 -13.91 29.75
CA ARG A 460 -24.16 -13.57 29.40
C ARG A 460 -24.98 -13.00 30.55
N ASP A 461 -24.54 -13.25 31.78
CA ASP A 461 -25.25 -12.93 33.01
C ASP A 461 -24.83 -11.56 33.60
N SER A 462 -24.06 -10.76 32.85
CA SER A 462 -23.61 -9.43 33.29
C SER A 462 -24.71 -8.37 33.34
N GLY A 463 -25.85 -8.62 32.68
CA GLY A 463 -26.97 -7.68 32.58
C GLY A 463 -26.70 -6.44 31.72
N GLN A 464 -25.58 -6.40 31.01
CA GLN A 464 -25.22 -5.32 30.09
C GLN A 464 -25.71 -5.62 28.66
N PRO A 465 -25.92 -4.60 27.81
CA PRO A 465 -26.33 -4.80 26.42
C PRO A 465 -25.40 -5.70 25.61
N GLU A 466 -24.08 -5.64 25.87
CA GLU A 466 -23.05 -6.44 25.21
C GLU A 466 -22.90 -7.87 25.76
N ALA A 467 -23.71 -8.27 26.74
CA ALA A 467 -23.60 -9.58 27.38
C ALA A 467 -23.73 -10.72 26.36
N GLY A 468 -22.73 -11.60 26.29
CA GLY A 468 -22.70 -12.69 25.31
C GLY A 468 -22.16 -12.33 23.92
N LEU A 469 -21.80 -11.07 23.66
CA LEU A 469 -21.11 -10.64 22.44
C LEU A 469 -19.59 -10.83 22.54
N LEU A 470 -18.87 -10.59 21.45
CA LEU A 470 -17.42 -10.40 21.52
C LEU A 470 -17.09 -9.12 22.32
N PRO A 471 -15.98 -9.10 23.05
CA PRO A 471 -15.58 -7.93 23.83
C PRO A 471 -15.19 -6.79 22.89
N ALA A 472 -15.19 -5.56 23.39
CA ALA A 472 -14.74 -4.42 22.61
C ALA A 472 -13.34 -4.64 22.04
N GLY A 473 -13.14 -4.28 20.78
CA GLY A 473 -11.93 -4.56 20.02
C GLY A 473 -11.63 -3.45 19.01
N PHE A 474 -10.54 -3.63 18.29
CA PHE A 474 -10.20 -2.78 17.16
C PHE A 474 -10.93 -3.28 15.91
N SER A 475 -11.39 -2.35 15.07
CA SER A 475 -12.01 -2.64 13.79
C SER A 475 -11.29 -1.90 12.68
N ALA A 476 -10.76 -2.62 11.68
CA ALA A 476 -10.25 -1.97 10.49
C ALA A 476 -11.33 -1.58 9.47
N GLU A 477 -12.59 -1.99 9.67
CA GLU A 477 -13.75 -1.42 8.96
C GLU A 477 -14.10 -0.01 9.45
N HIS A 478 -13.92 0.24 10.76
CA HIS A 478 -14.20 1.55 11.35
C HIS A 478 -12.97 2.47 11.42
N LEU A 479 -11.77 1.92 11.63
CA LEU A 479 -10.52 2.64 11.91
C LEU A 479 -10.65 3.70 13.03
N GLY A 480 -11.60 3.50 13.94
CA GLY A 480 -11.89 4.38 15.06
C GLY A 480 -11.53 3.75 16.41
N PRO A 481 -12.06 4.30 17.52
CA PRO A 481 -11.77 3.78 18.85
C PRO A 481 -12.27 2.34 19.02
N ASN A 482 -11.75 1.64 20.04
CA ASN A 482 -12.30 0.33 20.38
C ASN A 482 -13.77 0.45 20.79
N ASP A 483 -14.59 -0.44 20.26
CA ASP A 483 -16.02 -0.52 20.57
C ASP A 483 -16.53 -1.96 20.37
N PHE A 484 -17.80 -2.18 20.70
CA PHE A 484 -18.52 -3.43 20.40
C PHE A 484 -19.01 -3.40 18.96
N TYR A 485 -18.40 -4.23 18.13
CA TYR A 485 -18.62 -4.23 16.70
C TYR A 485 -19.47 -5.44 16.28
N TYR A 486 -20.73 -5.19 15.90
CA TYR A 486 -21.62 -6.27 15.46
C TYR A 486 -21.12 -7.03 14.23
N TRP A 487 -20.31 -6.39 13.38
CA TRP A 487 -19.77 -7.06 12.20
C TRP A 487 -18.79 -8.17 12.59
N ASP A 488 -18.00 -8.01 13.66
CA ASP A 488 -17.19 -9.09 14.28
C ASP A 488 -18.08 -10.25 14.75
N ASP A 489 -19.17 -9.94 15.45
CA ASP A 489 -20.10 -10.93 15.97
C ASP A 489 -20.77 -11.72 14.84
N PHE A 490 -21.19 -11.05 13.77
CA PHE A 490 -21.79 -11.69 12.59
C PHE A 490 -20.79 -12.60 11.86
N TRP A 491 -19.54 -12.17 11.72
CA TRP A 491 -18.48 -13.02 11.18
C TRP A 491 -18.24 -14.25 12.05
N ALA A 492 -18.23 -14.08 13.38
CA ALA A 492 -18.08 -15.19 14.30
C ALA A 492 -19.23 -16.21 14.19
N VAL A 493 -20.48 -15.75 14.08
CA VAL A 493 -21.65 -16.61 13.79
C VAL A 493 -21.47 -17.36 12.47
N ALA A 494 -21.08 -16.67 11.41
CA ALA A 494 -20.85 -17.28 10.10
C ALA A 494 -19.74 -18.34 10.17
N GLY A 495 -18.65 -18.04 10.87
CA GLY A 495 -17.53 -18.94 11.09
C GLY A 495 -17.92 -20.20 11.87
N LEU A 496 -18.71 -20.07 12.93
CA LEU A 496 -19.22 -21.21 13.72
C LEU A 496 -20.13 -22.12 12.87
N ARG A 497 -21.02 -21.55 12.05
CA ARG A 497 -21.85 -22.32 11.11
C ARG A 497 -21.00 -23.08 10.10
N CYS A 498 -19.96 -22.43 9.57
CA CYS A 498 -19.01 -23.04 8.65
C CYS A 498 -18.22 -24.18 9.32
N ALA A 499 -17.76 -23.98 10.55
CA ALA A 499 -17.08 -25.02 11.34
C ALA A 499 -18.00 -26.23 11.60
N ALA A 500 -19.28 -26.01 11.91
CA ALA A 500 -20.26 -27.08 12.09
C ALA A 500 -20.45 -27.95 10.83
N VAL A 501 -20.31 -27.36 9.63
CA VAL A 501 -20.34 -28.12 8.37
C VAL A 501 -19.04 -28.88 8.17
N LEU A 502 -17.90 -28.20 8.25
CA LEU A 502 -16.58 -28.77 7.97
C LEU A 502 -16.20 -29.91 8.92
N LEU A 503 -16.58 -29.81 10.19
CA LEU A 503 -16.18 -30.77 11.23
C LEU A 503 -17.17 -31.93 11.42
N ARG A 504 -18.28 -31.96 10.68
CA ARG A 504 -19.39 -32.89 10.92
C ARG A 504 -18.99 -34.37 10.90
N SER A 505 -18.15 -34.76 9.96
CA SER A 505 -17.67 -36.13 9.80
C SER A 505 -16.53 -36.50 10.76
N ARG A 506 -15.87 -35.50 11.36
CA ARG A 506 -14.65 -35.65 12.17
C ARG A 506 -14.92 -35.57 13.67
N GLU A 507 -15.67 -34.55 14.09
CA GLU A 507 -16.02 -34.24 15.49
C GLU A 507 -17.52 -33.93 15.58
N SER A 508 -18.39 -34.91 15.33
CA SER A 508 -19.84 -34.70 15.15
C SER A 508 -20.53 -34.01 16.33
N GLU A 509 -20.14 -34.32 17.56
CA GLU A 509 -20.66 -33.68 18.77
C GLU A 509 -20.24 -32.21 18.86
N PHE A 510 -18.96 -31.92 18.60
CA PHE A 510 -18.43 -30.55 18.60
C PHE A 510 -19.02 -29.73 17.46
N ALA A 511 -19.19 -30.31 16.27
CA ALA A 511 -19.86 -29.68 15.15
C ALA A 511 -21.32 -29.31 15.49
N ALA A 512 -22.06 -30.20 16.17
CA ALA A 512 -23.40 -29.90 16.65
C ALA A 512 -23.40 -28.79 17.73
N ALA A 513 -22.37 -28.74 18.58
CA ALA A 513 -22.19 -27.65 19.54
C ALA A 513 -21.94 -26.31 18.83
N CYS A 514 -21.06 -26.26 17.82
CA CYS A 514 -20.82 -25.05 17.03
C CYS A 514 -22.10 -24.53 16.37
N SER A 515 -22.96 -25.42 15.84
CA SER A 515 -24.24 -25.02 15.25
C SER A 515 -25.17 -24.38 16.28
N ARG A 516 -25.34 -25.02 17.45
CA ARG A 516 -26.18 -24.47 18.53
C ARG A 516 -25.65 -23.14 19.05
N GLU A 517 -24.33 -23.05 19.19
CA GLU A 517 -23.68 -21.83 19.64
C GLU A 517 -23.85 -20.70 18.62
N ALA A 518 -23.76 -20.97 17.31
CA ALA A 518 -23.98 -19.96 16.29
C ALA A 518 -25.41 -19.41 16.31
N ASP A 519 -26.42 -20.27 16.47
CA ASP A 519 -27.82 -19.85 16.52
C ASP A 519 -28.13 -19.07 17.80
N GLU A 520 -27.56 -19.49 18.93
CA GLU A 520 -27.67 -18.76 20.20
C GLU A 520 -26.94 -17.41 20.14
N PHE A 521 -25.77 -17.35 19.50
CA PHE A 521 -25.01 -16.13 19.35
C PHE A 521 -25.74 -15.14 18.42
N LEU A 522 -26.30 -15.60 17.30
CA LEU A 522 -27.15 -14.76 16.44
C LEU A 522 -28.33 -14.16 17.21
N SER A 523 -29.04 -14.99 17.98
CA SER A 523 -30.10 -14.51 18.86
C SER A 523 -29.57 -13.45 19.84
N THR A 524 -28.40 -13.65 20.44
CA THR A 524 -27.79 -12.66 21.35
C THR A 524 -27.55 -11.32 20.65
N ILE A 525 -27.03 -11.33 19.43
CA ILE A 525 -26.83 -10.12 18.62
C ILE A 525 -28.16 -9.40 18.41
N GLU A 526 -29.21 -10.11 17.97
CA GLU A 526 -30.52 -9.52 17.74
C GLU A 526 -31.15 -8.90 19.01
N HIS A 527 -30.96 -9.53 20.17
CA HIS A 527 -31.46 -9.02 21.45
C HIS A 527 -30.67 -7.82 21.96
N SER A 528 -29.39 -7.69 21.59
CA SER A 528 -28.52 -6.57 21.99
C SER A 528 -28.84 -5.27 21.25
N PHE A 529 -29.61 -5.32 20.15
CA PHE A 529 -29.93 -4.14 19.37
C PHE A 529 -30.69 -3.09 20.20
N PRO A 530 -30.28 -1.82 20.13
CA PRO A 530 -30.90 -0.77 20.92
C PRO A 530 -32.36 -0.57 20.50
N SER A 531 -33.29 -0.83 21.43
CA SER A 531 -34.74 -0.79 21.21
C SER A 531 -35.41 0.51 21.71
N GLY A 532 -34.63 1.51 22.15
CA GLY A 532 -35.13 2.77 22.72
C GLY A 532 -34.28 4.01 22.37
N SER A 533 -34.30 5.04 23.21
CA SER A 533 -33.57 6.32 23.01
C SER A 533 -32.05 6.20 22.91
N GLN A 534 -31.50 5.00 23.17
CA GLN A 534 -30.10 4.65 22.98
C GLN A 534 -29.73 4.36 21.52
N ARG A 535 -30.72 4.28 20.61
CA ARG A 535 -30.48 4.19 19.16
C ARG A 535 -29.88 5.51 18.68
N ARG A 536 -28.56 5.53 18.41
CA ARG A 536 -27.81 6.74 18.02
C ARG A 536 -28.19 7.30 16.63
N PHE A 537 -28.99 6.58 15.84
CA PHE A 537 -29.51 7.05 14.56
C PHE A 537 -31.04 6.96 14.52
N PRO A 538 -31.77 8.02 14.14
CA PRO A 538 -33.19 7.91 13.83
C PRO A 538 -33.35 6.95 12.65
N GLY A 539 -34.27 6.00 12.80
CA GLY A 539 -34.63 5.03 11.76
C GLY A 539 -35.40 5.66 10.61
#